data_AF-A0A7R9SSY3-F1
#
_entry.id   AF-A0A7R9SSY3-F1
#
_cell.length_a   1.000
_cell.length_b   1.000
_cell.length_c   1.000
_cell.angle_alpha   90.00
_cell.angle_beta   90.00
_cell.angle_gamma   90.00
#
_symmetry.space_group_name_H-M   'P 1'
#
loop_
_entity.id
_entity.type
_entity.pdbx_description
1 polymer ?
#
loop_
_entity_poly.entity_id
_entity_poly.type
_entity_poly.pdbx_seq_one_letter_code
_entity_poly.pdbx_strand_id
1 'polypeptide(L)'
;AVPLEMCTMVIRTCAIQVSVLIVVKPPVYKGMRCPSHSFKGEGLKRMASSIMCRLLFQSWMLCPDEVRAILNSWGALKVSRHQFGYIFISAFIQEYPGMIENYCSLEGMSDEEKRLFLLEYGCKLAAYIQIFLNNITELDSIDYFGYRIGLIHRDKGVGIGELQKVAMFLIECLYDNVDEGKLKYPVSLGKFAWNKAMAMVVHCASKTLE
;
A
#
# COMPACT_ATOMS: atom_id res chain seq x y z
N ALA A 1 -17.19 -36.99 -3.00
CA ALA A 1 -17.06 -35.67 -2.33
C ALA A 1 -15.59 -35.31 -2.29
N VAL A 2 -15.20 -34.09 -2.68
CA VAL A 2 -13.79 -33.66 -2.62
C VAL A 2 -13.48 -33.31 -1.16
N PRO A 3 -12.36 -33.80 -0.58
CA PRO A 3 -12.00 -33.52 0.82
C PRO A 3 -11.79 -32.01 1.05
N LEU A 4 -12.30 -31.49 2.17
CA LEU A 4 -12.21 -30.08 2.55
C LEU A 4 -10.76 -29.57 2.58
N GLU A 5 -9.81 -30.46 2.90
CA GLU A 5 -8.38 -30.18 2.92
C GLU A 5 -7.81 -29.93 1.52
N MET A 6 -8.26 -30.65 0.49
CA MET A 6 -7.89 -30.38 -0.91
C MET A 6 -8.45 -29.03 -1.38
N CYS A 7 -9.68 -28.68 -1.01
CA CYS A 7 -10.25 -27.37 -1.34
C CYS A 7 -9.45 -26.23 -0.69
N THR A 8 -9.04 -26.40 0.57
CA THR A 8 -8.25 -25.40 1.31
C THR A 8 -6.86 -25.23 0.72
N MET A 9 -6.23 -26.32 0.28
CA MET A 9 -4.92 -26.31 -0.37
C MET A 9 -4.98 -25.64 -1.75
N VAL A 10 -5.99 -25.95 -2.57
CA VAL A 10 -6.21 -25.29 -3.87
C VAL A 10 -6.48 -23.79 -3.69
N ILE A 11 -7.26 -23.38 -2.69
CA ILE A 11 -7.52 -21.97 -2.38
C ILE A 11 -6.23 -21.24 -1.96
N ARG A 12 -5.39 -21.85 -1.12
CA ARG A 12 -4.10 -21.25 -0.72
C ARG A 12 -3.13 -21.14 -1.89
N THR A 13 -3.04 -22.17 -2.73
CA THR A 13 -2.16 -22.16 -3.91
C THR A 13 -2.64 -21.15 -4.95
N CYS A 14 -3.96 -21.03 -5.16
CA CYS A 14 -4.54 -20.01 -6.04
C CYS A 14 -4.38 -18.59 -5.48
N ALA A 15 -4.51 -18.37 -4.17
CA ALA A 15 -4.28 -17.07 -3.56
C ALA A 15 -2.82 -16.63 -3.69
N ILE A 16 -1.86 -17.54 -3.51
CA ILE A 16 -0.43 -17.27 -3.70
C ILE A 16 -0.13 -17.01 -5.19
N GLN A 17 -0.68 -17.81 -6.11
CA GLN A 17 -0.51 -17.59 -7.55
C GLN A 17 -1.11 -16.27 -8.04
N VAL A 18 -2.27 -15.86 -7.50
CA VAL A 18 -2.90 -14.58 -7.83
C VAL A 18 -2.09 -13.41 -7.27
N SER A 19 -1.53 -13.52 -6.06
CA SER A 19 -0.63 -12.52 -5.50
C SER A 19 0.64 -12.34 -6.34
N VAL A 20 1.19 -13.42 -6.90
CA VAL A 20 2.37 -13.37 -7.78
C VAL A 20 2.02 -12.82 -9.17
N LEU A 21 0.84 -13.13 -9.71
CA LEU A 21 0.38 -12.63 -11.03
C LEU A 21 0.00 -11.14 -11.02
N ILE A 22 -0.58 -10.63 -9.93
CA ILE A 22 -0.96 -9.20 -9.80
C ILE A 22 0.27 -8.28 -9.73
N VAL A 23 1.41 -8.78 -9.23
CA VAL A 23 2.69 -8.04 -9.23
C VAL A 23 3.28 -7.91 -10.64
N VAL A 24 2.93 -8.81 -11.57
CA VAL A 24 3.51 -8.82 -12.93
C VAL A 24 2.59 -8.16 -13.97
N LYS A 25 1.27 -8.21 -13.79
CA LYS A 25 0.30 -7.42 -14.57
C LYS A 25 -0.97 -7.18 -13.75
N PRO A 26 -1.37 -5.92 -13.48
CA PRO A 26 -2.69 -5.67 -12.93
C PRO A 26 -3.76 -6.11 -13.95
N PRO A 27 -4.76 -6.92 -13.56
CA PRO A 27 -5.90 -7.17 -14.45
C PRO A 27 -6.67 -5.86 -14.65
N VAL A 28 -6.70 -5.39 -15.89
CA VAL A 28 -7.54 -4.27 -16.33
C VAL A 28 -9.00 -4.71 -16.23
N TYR A 29 -9.66 -4.41 -15.12
CA TYR A 29 -11.10 -4.63 -14.97
C TYR A 29 -11.90 -3.47 -15.57
N LYS A 30 -11.84 -3.32 -16.90
CA LYS A 30 -12.83 -2.50 -17.63
C LYS A 30 -14.08 -3.35 -17.87
N GLY A 31 -15.14 -3.07 -17.11
CA GLY A 31 -16.52 -3.30 -17.56
C GLY A 31 -17.20 -4.63 -17.23
N MET A 32 -17.19 -5.10 -15.98
CA MET A 32 -18.11 -6.17 -15.57
C MET A 32 -19.55 -5.63 -15.38
N ARG A 33 -20.31 -5.51 -16.47
CA ARG A 33 -21.77 -5.67 -16.40
C ARG A 33 -22.06 -7.16 -16.46
N CYS A 34 -22.72 -7.70 -15.43
CA CYS A 34 -23.27 -9.05 -15.47
C CYS A 34 -24.42 -9.11 -16.50
N PRO A 35 -24.31 -9.86 -17.62
CA PRO A 35 -25.45 -10.06 -18.49
C PRO A 35 -26.28 -11.25 -17.98
N SER A 36 -27.58 -11.04 -17.84
CA SER A 36 -28.59 -12.06 -17.64
C SER A 36 -28.90 -12.78 -18.96
N HIS A 37 -28.79 -14.11 -19.02
CA HIS A 37 -29.87 -15.04 -19.43
C HIS A 37 -29.40 -16.51 -19.56
N SER A 38 -30.17 -17.38 -18.89
CA SER A 38 -30.40 -18.85 -18.98
C SER A 38 -29.28 -19.81 -19.42
N PHE A 39 -28.91 -20.78 -18.56
CA PHE A 39 -29.26 -22.21 -18.67
C PHE A 39 -28.74 -23.02 -17.43
N LYS A 40 -29.44 -24.11 -17.09
CA LYS A 40 -29.23 -24.97 -15.91
C LYS A 40 -27.77 -25.43 -15.74
N GLY A 41 -27.04 -24.81 -14.81
CA GLY A 41 -25.59 -24.99 -14.59
C GLY A 41 -24.90 -23.70 -14.10
N GLU A 42 -25.56 -22.55 -14.28
CA GLU A 42 -25.09 -21.25 -13.82
C GLU A 42 -25.08 -21.06 -12.30
N GLY A 43 -25.87 -21.80 -11.52
CA GLY A 43 -25.94 -21.61 -10.06
C GLY A 43 -24.61 -21.84 -9.35
N LEU A 44 -23.92 -22.95 -9.68
CA LEU A 44 -22.59 -23.27 -9.15
C LEU A 44 -21.50 -22.33 -9.69
N LYS A 45 -21.59 -21.91 -10.97
CA LYS A 45 -20.65 -20.95 -11.55
C LYS A 45 -20.82 -19.54 -10.99
N ARG A 46 -22.05 -19.08 -10.77
CA ARG A 46 -22.38 -17.80 -10.10
C ARG A 46 -22.00 -17.83 -8.63
N MET A 47 -22.22 -18.95 -7.96
CA MET A 47 -21.81 -19.13 -6.57
C MET A 47 -20.29 -19.19 -6.45
N ALA A 48 -19.60 -19.93 -7.32
CA ALA A 48 -18.14 -19.96 -7.37
C ALA A 48 -17.56 -18.59 -7.76
N SER A 49 -18.14 -17.87 -8.72
CA SER A 49 -17.73 -16.51 -9.08
C SER A 49 -18.00 -15.52 -7.95
N SER A 50 -19.14 -15.60 -7.26
CA SER A 50 -19.43 -14.76 -6.10
C SER A 50 -18.54 -15.09 -4.90
N ILE A 51 -18.21 -16.36 -4.68
CA ILE A 51 -17.28 -16.80 -3.63
C ILE A 51 -15.88 -16.35 -3.99
N MET A 52 -15.44 -16.54 -5.24
CA MET A 52 -14.14 -16.06 -5.73
C MET A 52 -14.04 -14.55 -5.64
N CYS A 53 -15.06 -13.79 -6.05
CA CYS A 53 -15.08 -12.33 -5.88
C CYS A 53 -15.05 -11.93 -4.41
N ARG A 54 -15.79 -12.63 -3.52
CA ARG A 54 -15.74 -12.38 -2.07
C ARG A 54 -14.39 -12.74 -1.47
N LEU A 55 -13.76 -13.84 -1.90
CA LEU A 55 -12.46 -14.29 -1.42
C LEU A 55 -11.33 -13.39 -1.96
N LEU A 56 -11.43 -12.93 -3.20
CA LEU A 56 -10.52 -11.92 -3.78
C LEU A 56 -10.71 -10.57 -3.08
N PHE A 57 -11.94 -10.18 -2.77
CA PHE A 57 -12.18 -8.95 -2.01
C PHE A 57 -11.65 -9.06 -0.57
N GLN A 58 -11.89 -10.19 0.09
CA GLN A 58 -11.36 -10.48 1.43
C GLN A 58 -9.83 -10.61 1.45
N SER A 59 -9.21 -11.08 0.36
CA SER A 59 -7.75 -11.13 0.26
C SER A 59 -7.12 -9.75 0.08
N TRP A 60 -7.88 -8.77 -0.40
CA TRP A 60 -7.44 -7.37 -0.52
C TRP A 60 -7.67 -6.57 0.78
N MET A 61 -8.73 -6.88 1.55
CA MET A 61 -8.98 -6.20 2.82
C MET A 61 -7.95 -6.55 3.89
N LEU A 62 -7.47 -5.53 4.62
CA LEU A 62 -6.63 -5.76 5.80
C LEU A 62 -7.44 -6.47 6.89
N CYS A 63 -6.94 -7.59 7.40
CA CYS A 63 -7.57 -8.26 8.54
C CYS A 63 -7.29 -7.49 9.84
N PRO A 64 -8.07 -7.71 10.92
CA PRO A 64 -7.87 -6.97 12.18
C PRO A 64 -6.45 -7.09 12.76
N ASP A 65 -5.79 -8.24 12.62
CA ASP A 65 -4.41 -8.42 13.06
C ASP A 65 -3.40 -7.65 12.20
N GLU A 66 -3.62 -7.59 10.89
CA GLU A 66 -2.82 -6.79 9.96
C GLU A 66 -2.93 -5.29 10.32
N VAL A 67 -4.15 -4.79 10.55
CA VAL A 67 -4.37 -3.41 11.00
C VAL A 67 -3.66 -3.13 12.32
N ARG A 68 -3.81 -4.02 13.31
CA ARG A 68 -3.14 -3.86 14.61
C ARG A 68 -1.61 -3.90 14.49
N ALA A 69 -1.05 -4.73 13.62
CA ALA A 69 0.39 -4.80 13.37
C ALA A 69 0.92 -3.50 12.74
N ILE A 70 0.17 -2.92 11.78
CA ILE A 70 0.48 -1.61 11.19
C ILE A 70 0.48 -0.51 12.26
N LEU A 71 -0.60 -0.41 13.04
CA LEU A 71 -0.72 0.61 14.08
C LEU A 71 0.34 0.45 15.19
N ASN A 72 0.64 -0.79 15.57
CA ASN A 72 1.66 -1.08 16.58
C ASN A 72 3.07 -0.72 16.08
N SER A 73 3.43 -1.05 14.84
CA SER A 73 4.74 -0.68 14.27
C SER A 73 4.90 0.83 14.15
N TRP A 74 3.88 1.56 13.68
CA TRP A 74 3.90 3.01 13.65
C TRP A 74 4.01 3.64 15.05
N GLY A 75 3.36 3.05 16.05
CA GLY A 75 3.44 3.47 17.45
C GLY A 75 4.75 3.09 18.15
N ALA A 76 5.52 2.15 17.59
CA ALA A 76 6.77 1.64 18.15
C ALA A 76 8.02 2.30 17.57
N LEU A 77 7.89 3.41 16.83
CA LEU A 77 9.03 4.18 16.36
C LEU A 77 9.97 4.59 17.51
N LYS A 78 11.28 4.47 17.30
CA LYS A 78 12.34 4.93 18.21
C LYS A 78 12.39 6.46 18.32
N VAL A 79 11.85 7.15 17.31
CA VAL A 79 11.89 8.60 17.14
C VAL A 79 10.45 9.16 17.05
N SER A 80 10.32 10.48 17.17
CA SER A 80 9.02 11.13 16.90
C SER A 80 8.61 10.94 15.44
N ARG A 81 7.30 10.97 15.14
CA ARG A 81 6.80 10.79 13.76
C ARG A 81 7.33 11.85 12.79
N HIS A 82 7.49 13.09 13.26
CA HIS A 82 8.10 14.17 12.48
C HIS A 82 9.57 13.88 12.17
N GLN A 83 10.32 13.41 13.17
CA GLN A 83 11.72 13.01 13.00
C GLN A 83 11.85 11.82 12.04
N PHE A 84 10.94 10.85 12.13
CA PHE A 84 10.87 9.74 11.18
C PHE A 84 10.65 10.24 9.75
N GLY A 85 9.72 11.18 9.54
CA GLY A 85 9.48 11.78 8.23
C GLY A 85 10.73 12.43 7.63
N TYR A 86 11.50 13.17 8.45
CA TYR A 86 12.78 13.74 8.03
C TYR A 86 13.82 12.66 7.66
N ILE A 87 13.97 11.63 8.50
CA ILE A 87 14.89 10.51 8.26
C ILE A 87 14.53 9.81 6.95
N PHE A 88 13.25 9.52 6.74
CA PHE A 88 12.74 8.89 5.53
C PHE A 88 13.05 9.73 4.30
N ILE A 89 12.66 11.00 4.26
CA ILE A 89 12.84 11.84 3.06
C ILE A 89 14.33 12.01 2.76
N SER A 90 15.15 12.21 3.79
CA SER A 90 16.60 12.34 3.63
C SER A 90 17.22 11.08 3.02
N ALA A 91 16.87 9.90 3.56
CA ALA A 91 17.37 8.62 3.06
C ALA A 91 16.83 8.30 1.66
N PHE A 92 15.56 8.62 1.40
CA PHE A 92 14.92 8.35 0.10
C PHE A 92 15.55 9.17 -1.03
N ILE A 93 15.87 10.44 -0.78
CA ILE A 93 16.51 11.31 -1.79
C ILE A 93 17.96 10.90 -2.01
N GLN A 94 18.64 10.38 -1.00
CA GLN A 94 19.98 9.81 -1.18
C GLN A 94 19.96 8.56 -2.05
N GLU A 95 18.96 7.67 -1.85
CA GLU A 95 18.80 6.45 -2.64
C GLU A 95 18.29 6.74 -4.07
N TYR A 96 17.38 7.70 -4.22
CA TYR A 96 16.73 8.04 -5.48
C TYR A 96 16.81 9.55 -5.78
N PRO A 97 18.00 10.10 -6.08
CA PRO A 97 18.20 11.55 -6.22
C PRO A 97 17.32 12.18 -7.30
N GLY A 98 17.09 11.50 -8.43
CA GLY A 98 16.23 12.03 -9.51
C GLY A 98 14.74 12.14 -9.16
N MET A 99 14.28 11.56 -8.04
CA MET A 99 12.87 11.62 -7.65
C MET A 99 12.45 12.98 -7.11
N ILE A 100 13.38 13.72 -6.51
CA ILE A 100 13.05 15.02 -5.90
C ILE A 100 12.94 16.14 -6.92
N GLU A 101 13.59 15.99 -8.08
CA GLU A 101 13.62 16.99 -9.16
C GLU A 101 12.21 17.34 -9.66
N ASN A 102 11.28 16.38 -9.56
CA ASN A 102 9.86 16.55 -9.86
C ASN A 102 9.10 17.51 -8.92
N TYR A 103 9.68 17.85 -7.77
CA TYR A 103 9.06 18.69 -6.73
C TYR A 103 9.85 19.96 -6.49
N CYS A 104 11.17 19.86 -6.48
CA CYS A 104 12.06 20.97 -6.22
C CYS A 104 13.47 20.63 -6.72
N SER A 105 14.12 21.58 -7.38
CA SER A 105 15.57 21.49 -7.56
C SER A 105 16.25 21.76 -6.22
N LEU A 106 17.12 20.85 -5.79
CA LEU A 106 17.99 21.05 -4.63
C LEU A 106 19.33 21.70 -5.03
N GLU A 107 19.55 21.93 -6.33
CA GLU A 107 20.76 22.55 -6.84
C GLU A 107 20.82 24.03 -6.43
N GLY A 108 21.98 24.47 -5.94
CA GLY A 108 22.19 25.83 -5.47
C GLY A 108 21.64 26.15 -4.07
N MET A 109 20.88 25.24 -3.44
CA MET A 109 20.44 25.40 -2.05
C MET A 109 21.60 25.23 -1.06
N SER A 110 21.66 26.08 -0.05
CA SER A 110 22.51 25.90 1.13
C SER A 110 22.09 24.68 1.95
N ASP A 111 22.99 24.19 2.81
CA ASP A 111 22.71 23.03 3.65
C ASP A 111 21.54 23.27 4.62
N GLU A 112 21.38 24.50 5.11
CA GLU A 112 20.27 24.85 5.99
C GLU A 112 18.93 24.91 5.23
N GLU A 113 18.92 25.44 4.00
CA GLU A 113 17.72 25.44 3.15
C GLU A 113 17.28 24.01 2.81
N LYS A 114 18.23 23.14 2.45
CA LYS A 114 17.96 21.71 2.23
C LYS A 114 17.38 21.07 3.48
N ARG A 115 18.00 21.31 4.63
CA ARG A 115 17.51 20.76 5.91
C ARG A 115 16.10 21.22 6.23
N LEU A 116 15.78 22.50 6.08
CA LEU A 116 14.44 23.04 6.32
C LEU A 116 13.40 22.45 5.34
N PHE A 117 13.76 22.33 4.06
CA PHE A 117 12.93 21.69 3.05
C PHE A 117 12.62 20.23 3.42
N LEU A 118 13.64 19.45 3.79
CA LEU A 118 13.50 18.04 4.18
C LEU A 118 12.63 17.89 5.44
N LEU A 119 12.77 18.80 6.41
CA LEU A 119 11.93 18.83 7.62
C LEU A 119 10.46 19.09 7.27
N GLU A 120 10.18 20.07 6.42
CA GLU A 120 8.81 20.41 6.03
C GLU A 120 8.13 19.24 5.29
N TYR A 121 8.82 18.66 4.31
CA TYR A 121 8.31 17.52 3.55
C TYR A 121 8.16 16.28 4.43
N GLY A 122 9.12 16.02 5.31
CA GLY A 122 9.05 14.94 6.29
C GLY A 122 7.84 15.05 7.22
N CYS A 123 7.59 16.26 7.74
CA CYS A 123 6.40 16.52 8.57
C CYS A 123 5.09 16.28 7.81
N LYS A 124 5.00 16.76 6.56
CA LYS A 124 3.82 16.54 5.70
C LYS A 124 3.60 15.05 5.45
N LEU A 125 4.65 14.31 5.10
CA LEU A 125 4.56 12.87 4.91
C LEU A 125 4.05 12.15 6.17
N ALA A 126 4.66 12.43 7.32
CA ALA A 126 4.28 11.80 8.58
C ALA A 126 2.80 12.10 8.94
N ALA A 127 2.33 13.32 8.67
CA ALA A 127 0.93 13.68 8.85
C ALA A 127 0.01 12.91 7.90
N TYR A 128 0.37 12.78 6.61
CA TYR A 128 -0.41 11.99 5.65
C TYR A 128 -0.48 10.51 6.03
N ILE A 129 0.64 9.92 6.48
CA ILE A 129 0.64 8.55 7.01
C ILE A 129 -0.30 8.45 8.21
N GLN A 130 -0.24 9.41 9.16
CA GLN A 130 -1.13 9.37 10.32
C GLN A 130 -2.61 9.48 9.93
N ILE A 131 -2.96 10.34 8.96
CA ILE A 131 -4.33 10.46 8.43
C ILE A 131 -4.78 9.14 7.80
N PHE A 132 -3.93 8.52 6.98
CA PHE A 132 -4.19 7.20 6.41
C PHE A 132 -4.45 6.16 7.50
N LEU A 133 -3.58 6.09 8.51
CA LEU A 133 -3.68 5.13 9.60
C LEU A 133 -4.94 5.32 10.46
N ASN A 134 -5.40 6.56 10.65
CA ASN A 134 -6.63 6.85 11.38
C ASN A 134 -7.88 6.28 10.67
N ASN A 135 -7.82 6.05 9.36
CA ASN A 135 -8.94 5.61 8.55
C ASN A 135 -8.67 4.26 7.85
N ILE A 136 -7.63 3.52 8.27
CA ILE A 136 -7.14 2.32 7.58
C ILE A 136 -8.16 1.15 7.56
N THR A 137 -9.18 1.19 8.41
CA THR A 137 -10.27 0.20 8.45
C THR A 137 -11.39 0.52 7.47
N GLU A 138 -11.41 1.72 6.89
CA GLU A 138 -12.47 2.19 5.99
C GLU A 138 -12.00 2.12 4.54
N LEU A 139 -12.56 1.20 3.76
CA LEU A 139 -12.14 0.99 2.36
C LEU A 139 -12.31 2.25 1.50
N ASP A 140 -13.43 2.95 1.63
CA ASP A 140 -13.68 4.21 0.91
C ASP A 140 -12.61 5.27 1.25
N SER A 141 -12.08 5.24 2.47
CA SER A 141 -11.01 6.13 2.92
C SER A 141 -9.65 5.75 2.33
N ILE A 142 -9.37 4.46 2.12
CA ILE A 142 -8.17 4.00 1.40
C ILE A 142 -8.23 4.40 -0.08
N ASP A 143 -9.39 4.19 -0.73
CA ASP A 143 -9.63 4.56 -2.12
C ASP A 143 -9.47 6.08 -2.31
N TYR A 144 -10.10 6.87 -1.43
CA TYR A 144 -9.98 8.33 -1.44
C TYR A 144 -8.54 8.79 -1.19
N PHE A 145 -7.84 8.15 -0.25
CA PHE A 145 -6.44 8.46 0.02
C PHE A 145 -5.57 8.21 -1.20
N GLY A 146 -5.68 7.04 -1.84
CA GLY A 146 -4.95 6.72 -3.07
C GLY A 146 -5.28 7.68 -4.21
N TYR A 147 -6.55 8.03 -4.40
CA TYR A 147 -6.98 9.05 -5.36
C TYR A 147 -6.31 10.41 -5.10
N ARG A 148 -6.27 10.86 -3.84
CA ARG A 148 -5.60 12.12 -3.45
C ARG A 148 -4.10 12.07 -3.68
N ILE A 149 -3.45 10.95 -3.37
CA ILE A 149 -2.03 10.74 -3.67
C ILE A 149 -1.80 10.87 -5.18
N GLY A 150 -2.57 10.15 -6.01
CA GLY A 150 -2.39 10.23 -7.45
C GLY A 150 -2.60 11.65 -8.00
N LEU A 151 -3.61 12.39 -7.55
CA LEU A 151 -3.80 13.80 -7.94
C LEU A 151 -2.62 14.72 -7.58
N ILE A 152 -2.03 14.56 -6.39
CA ILE A 152 -0.89 15.38 -5.93
C ILE A 152 0.35 15.14 -6.81
N HIS A 153 0.44 13.96 -7.42
CA HIS A 153 1.63 13.43 -8.08
C HIS A 153 1.52 13.46 -9.61
N ARG A 154 0.31 13.46 -10.15
CA ARG A 154 0.02 13.48 -11.60
C ARG A 154 0.72 14.63 -12.31
N ASP A 155 0.55 15.84 -11.79
CA ASP A 155 1.05 17.05 -12.44
C ASP A 155 2.56 17.25 -12.21
N LYS A 156 3.21 16.33 -11.48
CA LYS A 156 4.65 16.31 -11.18
C LYS A 156 5.42 15.26 -11.99
N GLY A 157 4.77 14.60 -12.95
CA GLY A 157 5.41 13.54 -13.74
C GLY A 157 5.78 12.29 -12.94
N VAL A 158 5.22 12.11 -11.74
CA VAL A 158 5.47 10.93 -10.90
C VAL A 158 4.52 9.81 -11.33
N GLY A 159 5.10 8.73 -11.87
CA GLY A 159 4.35 7.56 -12.31
C GLY A 159 4.10 6.53 -11.22
N ILE A 160 3.46 5.43 -11.62
CA ILE A 160 3.11 4.32 -10.73
C ILE A 160 4.38 3.64 -10.18
N GLY A 161 5.41 3.47 -11.03
CA GLY A 161 6.67 2.83 -10.61
C GLY A 161 7.39 3.63 -9.54
N GLU A 162 7.35 4.95 -9.63
CA GLU A 162 7.89 5.87 -8.63
C GLU A 162 7.15 5.76 -7.30
N LEU A 163 5.82 5.71 -7.32
CA LEU A 163 5.02 5.50 -6.11
C LEU A 163 5.28 4.13 -5.46
N GLN A 164 5.50 3.08 -6.26
CA GLN A 164 5.87 1.76 -5.76
C GLN A 164 7.23 1.78 -5.03
N LYS A 165 8.22 2.50 -5.57
CA LYS A 165 9.53 2.68 -4.92
C LYS A 165 9.38 3.38 -3.57
N VAL A 166 8.60 4.47 -3.51
CA VAL A 166 8.31 5.19 -2.25
C VAL A 166 7.66 4.25 -1.24
N ALA A 167 6.64 3.48 -1.65
CA ALA A 167 5.95 2.53 -0.79
C ALA A 167 6.87 1.45 -0.22
N MET A 168 7.71 0.82 -1.05
CA MET A 168 8.64 -0.21 -0.60
C MET A 168 9.71 0.36 0.33
N PHE A 169 10.30 1.51 -0.03
CA PHE A 169 11.33 2.15 0.77
C PHE A 169 10.79 2.62 2.13
N LEU A 170 9.51 3.06 2.19
CA LEU A 170 8.87 3.46 3.44
C LEU A 170 8.82 2.31 4.43
N ILE A 171 8.54 1.10 3.96
CA ILE A 171 8.42 -0.09 4.82
C ILE A 171 9.78 -0.46 5.38
N GLU A 172 10.82 -0.51 4.55
CA GLU A 172 12.17 -0.82 5.02
C GLU A 172 12.66 0.24 6.01
N CYS A 173 12.56 1.52 5.65
CA CYS A 173 12.95 2.63 6.51
C CYS A 173 12.16 2.65 7.84
N LEU A 174 10.87 2.32 7.81
CA LEU A 174 10.04 2.18 9.00
C LEU A 174 10.64 1.13 9.95
N TYR A 175 10.91 -0.07 9.45
CA TYR A 175 11.37 -1.18 10.29
C TYR A 175 12.80 -1.00 10.80
N ASP A 176 13.66 -0.27 10.10
CA ASP A 176 14.98 0.13 10.63
C ASP A 176 14.84 1.06 11.87
N ASN A 177 13.75 1.84 11.90
CA ASN A 177 13.48 2.85 12.93
C ASN A 177 12.47 2.42 13.99
N VAL A 178 11.97 1.19 13.93
CA VAL A 178 11.09 0.62 14.96
C VAL A 178 11.90 0.04 16.11
N ASP A 179 11.42 0.27 17.33
CA ASP A 179 11.88 -0.38 18.55
C ASP A 179 11.24 -1.77 18.65
N GLU A 180 11.96 -2.80 18.22
CA GLU A 180 11.46 -4.17 18.22
C GLU A 180 11.05 -4.66 19.61
N GLY A 181 11.65 -4.12 20.69
CA GLY A 181 11.26 -4.42 22.07
C GLY A 181 9.85 -3.94 22.44
N LYS A 182 9.26 -3.03 21.65
CA LYS A 182 7.89 -2.52 21.82
C LYS A 182 6.88 -3.15 20.87
N LEU A 183 7.32 -4.01 19.95
CA LEU A 183 6.44 -4.69 19.03
C LEU A 183 5.62 -5.78 19.75
N LYS A 184 4.31 -5.74 19.54
CA LYS A 184 3.36 -6.77 19.98
C LYS A 184 3.11 -7.83 18.90
N TYR A 185 3.54 -7.55 17.67
CA TYR A 185 3.35 -8.40 16.50
C TYR A 185 4.70 -8.69 15.84
N PRO A 186 4.88 -9.87 15.21
CA PRO A 186 6.11 -10.17 14.48
C PRO A 186 6.38 -9.15 13.37
N VAL A 187 7.66 -8.81 13.18
CA VAL A 187 8.12 -7.93 12.09
C VAL A 187 7.60 -8.40 10.73
N SER A 188 7.61 -9.71 10.49
CA SER A 188 7.11 -10.30 9.24
C SER A 188 5.63 -10.02 8.97
N LEU A 189 4.78 -10.10 10.00
CA LEU A 189 3.35 -9.80 9.88
C LEU A 189 3.14 -8.32 9.56
N GLY A 190 3.83 -7.43 10.28
CA GLY A 190 3.68 -6.01 10.05
C GLY A 190 4.24 -5.56 8.70
N LYS A 191 5.40 -6.07 8.25
CA LYS A 191 5.92 -5.84 6.89
C LYS A 191 4.94 -6.33 5.82
N PHE A 192 4.34 -7.50 6.02
CA PHE A 192 3.32 -8.02 5.10
C PHE A 192 2.08 -7.11 5.05
N ALA A 193 1.57 -6.71 6.22
CA ALA A 193 0.40 -5.83 6.32
C ALA A 193 0.64 -4.47 5.68
N TRP A 194 1.78 -3.84 5.94
CA TRP A 194 2.17 -2.58 5.31
C TRP A 194 2.30 -2.70 3.78
N ASN A 195 2.91 -3.78 3.27
CA ASN A 195 3.01 -4.02 1.83
C ASN A 195 1.63 -4.09 1.19
N LYS A 196 0.71 -4.83 1.81
CA LYS A 196 -0.68 -4.94 1.35
C LYS A 196 -1.40 -3.59 1.37
N ALA A 197 -1.28 -2.84 2.46
CA ALA A 197 -1.86 -1.51 2.62
C ALA A 197 -1.34 -0.53 1.54
N MET A 198 -0.03 -0.49 1.33
CA MET A 198 0.57 0.39 0.33
C MET A 198 0.25 -0.04 -1.10
N ALA A 199 0.17 -1.33 -1.39
CA ALA A 199 -0.27 -1.83 -2.69
C ALA A 199 -1.71 -1.38 -3.03
N MET A 200 -2.61 -1.36 -2.04
CA MET A 200 -3.97 -0.80 -2.22
C MET A 200 -3.92 0.69 -2.55
N VAL A 201 -3.12 1.48 -1.82
CA VAL A 201 -2.96 2.93 -2.05
C VAL A 201 -2.41 3.19 -3.47
N VAL A 202 -1.35 2.48 -3.87
CA VAL A 202 -0.74 2.60 -5.20
C VAL A 202 -1.72 2.20 -6.31
N HIS A 203 -2.46 1.11 -6.12
CA HIS A 203 -3.50 0.69 -7.07
C HIS A 203 -4.60 1.73 -7.23
N CYS A 204 -4.98 2.42 -6.15
CA CYS A 204 -5.97 3.48 -6.23
C CYS A 204 -5.41 4.73 -6.89
N ALA A 205 -4.15 5.09 -6.60
CA ALA A 205 -3.46 6.20 -7.25
C ALA A 205 -3.26 5.97 -8.77
N SER A 206 -3.02 4.72 -9.20
CA SER A 206 -2.81 4.42 -10.63
C SER A 206 -4.00 4.83 -11.50
N LYS A 207 -5.23 4.72 -10.98
CA LYS A 207 -6.46 5.12 -11.67
C LYS A 207 -6.53 6.62 -12.00
N THR A 208 -5.69 7.42 -11.35
CA THR A 208 -5.60 8.88 -11.56
C THR A 208 -4.30 9.33 -12.24
N LEU A 209 -3.31 8.45 -12.33
CA LEU A 209 -2.03 8.72 -12.98
C LEU A 209 -2.03 8.31 -14.46
N GLU A 210 -2.97 7.45 -14.87
CA GLU A 210 -3.32 7.14 -16.27
C GLU A 210 -4.15 8.26 -16.92
#